data_AF-A0AAW3WFG6-F1
#
_entry.id   AF-A0AAW3WFG6-F1
#
_cell.length_a   1.000
_cell.length_b   1.000
_cell.length_c   1.000
_cell.angle_alpha   90.00
_cell.angle_beta   90.00
_cell.angle_gamma   90.00
#
_symmetry.space_group_name_H-M   'P 1'
#
loop_
_entity.id
_entity.type
_entity.pdbx_description
1 polymer ?
#
loop_
_entity_poly.entity_id
_entity_poly.type
_entity_poly.pdbx_seq_one_letter_code
_entity_poly.pdbx_strand_id
1 'polypeptide(L)'
;MSSSGTTLNEKVLPIVMKFVGLKGVVALKDGILFTLPLTLVGSVFLLLAQLPYQPLNDWLNVTLGAGWTDPLFKANGATFNMIALVATIGIAYTYA
;
A
#
# COMPACT_ATOMS: atom_id res chain seq x y z
N MET A 1 -2.51 5.32 41.58
CA MET A 1 -3.83 5.18 40.95
C MET A 1 -3.76 5.88 39.60
N SER A 2 -3.96 5.11 38.52
CA SER A 2 -3.61 5.42 37.13
C SER A 2 -4.43 6.55 36.48
N SER A 3 -4.27 7.78 36.98
CA SER A 3 -4.94 9.01 36.50
C SER A 3 -4.76 9.25 34.99
N SER A 4 -3.57 8.92 34.44
CA SER A 4 -3.31 9.05 33.00
C SER A 4 -4.07 8.04 32.14
N GLY A 5 -4.41 6.87 32.70
CA GLY A 5 -5.19 5.84 32.01
C GLY A 5 -6.67 6.17 31.93
N THR A 6 -7.23 6.77 32.99
CA THR A 6 -8.63 7.23 33.01
C THR A 6 -8.84 8.44 32.10
N THR A 7 -7.93 9.41 32.06
CA THR A 7 -8.05 10.57 31.13
C THR A 7 -7.97 10.16 29.65
N LEU A 8 -7.10 9.20 29.31
CA LEU A 8 -7.01 8.65 27.96
C LEU A 8 -8.32 7.95 27.56
N ASN A 9 -8.87 7.14 28.45
CA ASN A 9 -10.08 6.36 28.18
C ASN A 9 -11.36 7.22 28.15
N GLU A 10 -11.46 8.22 29.04
CA GLU A 10 -12.68 9.03 29.20
C GLU A 10 -12.75 10.25 28.29
N LYS A 11 -11.61 10.82 27.86
CA LYS A 11 -11.60 12.04 27.03
C LYS A 11 -11.02 11.81 25.63
N VAL A 12 -9.89 11.12 25.52
CA VAL A 12 -9.18 11.00 24.24
C VAL A 12 -9.86 9.96 23.33
N LEU A 13 -10.16 8.78 23.87
CA LEU A 13 -10.85 7.70 23.15
C LEU A 13 -12.18 8.14 22.50
N PRO A 14 -13.12 8.79 23.20
CA PRO A 14 -14.37 9.22 22.57
C PRO A 14 -14.19 10.30 21.49
N ILE A 15 -13.18 11.17 21.61
CA ILE A 15 -12.86 12.18 20.58
C ILE A 15 -12.31 11.49 19.33
N VAL A 16 -11.39 10.54 19.48
CA VAL A 16 -10.86 9.75 18.36
C VAL A 16 -11.96 8.93 17.70
N MET A 17 -12.84 8.30 18.48
CA MET A 17 -13.97 7.55 17.94
C MET A 17 -14.94 8.43 17.14
N LYS A 18 -15.19 9.67 17.60
CA LYS A 18 -15.97 10.65 16.82
C LYS A 18 -15.26 11.04 15.52
N PHE A 19 -13.94 11.22 15.55
CA PHE A 19 -13.15 11.57 14.35
C PHE A 19 -13.14 10.43 13.33
N VAL A 20 -12.86 9.20 13.77
CA VAL A 20 -12.85 8.01 12.91
C VAL A 20 -14.23 7.70 12.36
N GLY A 21 -15.30 8.05 13.07
CA GLY A 21 -16.69 7.92 12.63
C GLY A 21 -17.16 8.98 11.62
N LEU A 22 -16.36 10.01 11.31
CA LEU A 22 -16.73 11.00 10.29
C LEU A 22 -16.77 10.34 8.91
N LYS A 23 -17.81 10.63 8.11
CA LYS A 23 -18.00 10.06 6.76
C LYS A 23 -16.74 10.16 5.90
N GLY A 24 -16.04 11.30 5.96
CA GLY A 24 -14.79 11.51 5.22
C GLY A 24 -13.63 10.62 5.68
N VAL A 25 -13.49 10.39 6.98
CA VAL A 25 -12.43 9.55 7.54
C VAL A 25 -12.71 8.07 7.27
N VAL A 26 -13.97 7.66 7.40
CA VAL A 26 -14.42 6.31 7.01
C VAL A 26 -14.16 6.06 5.53
N ALA A 27 -14.58 6.99 4.66
CA ALA A 27 -14.37 6.87 3.22
C ALA A 27 -12.89 6.86 2.80
N LEU A 28 -12.03 7.60 3.52
CA LEU A 28 -10.59 7.55 3.29
C LEU A 28 -10.01 6.18 3.69
N LYS A 29 -10.38 5.70 4.89
CA LYS A 29 -9.94 4.41 5.43
C LYS A 29 -10.39 3.25 4.55
N ASP A 30 -11.64 3.23 4.09
CA ASP A 30 -12.18 2.15 3.26
C ASP A 30 -11.79 2.32 1.78
N GLY A 31 -11.71 3.56 1.29
CA GLY A 31 -11.30 3.89 -0.07
C GLY A 31 -9.84 3.55 -0.38
N ILE A 32 -8.92 3.70 0.58
CA ILE A 32 -7.52 3.33 0.38
C ILE A 32 -7.33 1.80 0.33
N LEU A 33 -8.26 1.00 0.88
CA LEU A 33 -8.17 -0.46 0.80
C LEU A 33 -8.26 -0.97 -0.63
N PHE A 34 -8.89 -0.21 -1.53
CA PHE A 34 -8.93 -0.54 -2.96
C PHE A 34 -7.56 -0.47 -3.63
N THR A 35 -6.56 0.19 -3.05
CA THR A 35 -5.19 0.18 -3.59
C THR A 35 -4.39 -1.05 -3.17
N LEU A 36 -4.86 -1.82 -2.17
CA LEU A 36 -4.11 -2.96 -1.64
C LEU A 36 -3.79 -4.02 -2.71
N PRO A 37 -4.74 -4.47 -3.55
CA PRO A 37 -4.44 -5.43 -4.61
C PRO A 37 -3.39 -4.89 -5.60
N LEU A 38 -3.48 -3.59 -5.92
CA LEU A 38 -2.53 -2.92 -6.81
C LEU A 38 -1.13 -2.89 -6.18
N THR A 39 -1.01 -2.50 -4.92
CA THR A 39 0.28 -2.50 -4.20
C THR A 39 0.88 -3.89 -4.09
N LEU A 40 0.07 -4.93 -3.84
CA LEU A 40 0.54 -6.31 -3.78
C LEU A 40 1.15 -6.76 -5.11
N VAL A 41 0.47 -6.46 -6.22
CA VAL A 41 0.98 -6.77 -7.57
C VAL A 41 2.31 -6.05 -7.85
N GLY A 42 2.40 -4.76 -7.53
CA GLY A 42 3.64 -3.99 -7.71
C GLY A 42 4.80 -4.57 -6.90
N SER A 43 4.55 -4.89 -5.63
CA SER A 43 5.54 -5.50 -4.74
C SER A 43 6.01 -6.86 -5.21
N VAL A 44 5.15 -7.69 -5.81
CA VAL A 44 5.58 -8.99 -6.39
C VAL A 44 6.59 -8.76 -7.50
N PHE A 45 6.33 -7.85 -8.44
CA PHE A 45 7.28 -7.54 -9.51
C PHE A 45 8.60 -6.96 -8.98
N LEU A 46 8.54 -6.12 -7.95
CA LEU A 46 9.72 -5.58 -7.30
C LEU A 46 10.59 -6.69 -6.66
N LEU A 47 9.97 -7.59 -5.91
CA LEU A 47 10.68 -8.70 -5.26
C LEU A 47 11.31 -9.65 -6.28
N LEU A 48 10.62 -9.91 -7.39
CA LEU A 48 11.18 -10.69 -8.49
C LEU A 48 12.35 -9.99 -9.17
N ALA A 49 12.32 -8.66 -9.30
CA ALA A 49 13.44 -7.89 -9.87
C ALA A 49 14.65 -7.80 -8.93
N GLN A 50 14.41 -7.85 -7.61
CA GLN A 50 15.43 -7.65 -6.57
C GLN A 50 15.70 -8.94 -5.76
N LEU A 51 15.85 -10.07 -6.44
CA LEU A 51 16.20 -11.33 -5.77
C LEU A 51 17.61 -11.25 -5.17
N PRO A 52 17.79 -11.46 -3.85
CA PRO A 52 19.09 -11.36 -3.19
C PRO A 52 20.02 -12.57 -3.44
N TYR A 53 19.63 -13.50 -4.30
CA TYR A 53 20.37 -14.73 -4.57
C TYR A 53 21.21 -14.60 -5.85
N GLN A 54 22.50 -14.32 -5.64
CA GLN A 54 23.45 -13.98 -6.70
C GLN A 54 23.62 -15.06 -7.78
N PRO A 55 23.76 -16.38 -7.46
CA PRO A 55 23.90 -17.43 -8.49
C PRO A 55 22.68 -17.54 -9.42
N LEU A 56 21.47 -17.30 -8.89
CA LEU A 56 20.25 -17.30 -9.70
C LEU A 56 20.18 -16.06 -10.58
N ASN A 57 20.60 -14.91 -10.08
CA ASN A 57 20.66 -13.68 -10.87
C ASN A 57 21.63 -13.84 -12.05
N ASP A 58 22.79 -14.46 -11.82
CA ASP A 58 23.77 -14.77 -12.86
C ASP A 58 23.20 -15.76 -13.90
N TRP A 59 22.48 -16.80 -13.46
CA TRP A 59 21.78 -17.72 -14.36
C TRP A 59 20.69 -17.04 -15.18
N LEU A 60 19.89 -16.15 -14.57
CA LEU A 60 18.85 -15.38 -15.24
C LEU A 60 19.43 -14.39 -16.26
N ASN A 61 20.55 -13.74 -15.94
CA ASN A 61 21.26 -12.87 -16.89
C ASN A 61 21.71 -13.63 -18.14
N VAL A 62 22.10 -14.90 -18.02
CA VAL A 62 22.51 -15.72 -19.17
C VAL A 62 21.31 -16.25 -19.96
N THR A 63 20.21 -16.60 -19.29
CA THR A 63 19.01 -17.18 -19.94
C THR A 63 18.06 -16.14 -20.54
N LEU A 64 17.84 -15.03 -19.84
CA LEU A 64 16.91 -13.96 -20.24
C LEU A 64 17.63 -12.76 -20.89
N GLY A 65 18.95 -12.68 -20.76
CA GLY A 65 19.77 -11.61 -21.30
C GLY A 65 20.10 -10.51 -20.28
N ALA A 66 21.02 -9.64 -20.67
CA ALA A 66 21.39 -8.47 -19.87
C ALA A 66 20.17 -7.54 -19.69
N GLY A 67 19.81 -7.25 -18.44
CA GLY A 67 18.68 -6.37 -18.11
C GLY A 67 17.32 -7.07 -18.01
N TRP A 68 17.28 -8.37 -17.70
CA TRP A 68 16.02 -9.11 -17.48
C TRP A 68 15.10 -8.50 -16.41
N THR A 69 15.64 -7.66 -15.53
CA THR A 69 14.92 -6.94 -14.48
C THR A 69 14.19 -5.69 -14.97
N ASP A 70 14.58 -5.09 -16.10
CA ASP A 70 13.98 -3.87 -16.67
C ASP A 70 12.45 -3.95 -16.87
N PRO A 71 11.89 -5.01 -17.51
CA PRO A 71 10.44 -5.14 -17.65
C PRO A 71 9.74 -5.27 -16.29
N LEU A 72 10.36 -5.88 -15.29
CA LEU A 72 9.81 -6.01 -13.94
C LEU A 72 9.77 -4.67 -13.21
N PHE A 73 10.84 -3.86 -13.33
CA PHE A 73 10.86 -2.50 -12.81
C PHE A 73 9.83 -1.59 -13.50
N LYS A 74 9.62 -1.75 -14.82
CA LYS A 74 8.56 -1.04 -15.55
C LYS A 74 7.17 -1.43 -15.06
N ALA A 75 6.92 -2.73 -14.85
CA ALA A 75 5.66 -3.21 -14.30
C ALA A 75 5.41 -2.64 -12.89
N ASN A 76 6.39 -2.75 -11.99
CA ASN A 76 6.32 -2.15 -10.66
C ASN A 76 6.03 -0.63 -10.74
N GLY A 77 6.80 0.12 -11.53
CA GLY A 77 6.62 1.56 -11.68
C GLY A 77 5.23 1.95 -12.20
N ALA A 78 4.73 1.23 -13.22
CA ALA A 78 3.38 1.45 -13.74
C ALA A 78 2.30 1.22 -12.68
N THR A 79 2.44 0.14 -11.89
CA THR A 79 1.51 -0.18 -10.80
C THR A 79 1.51 0.89 -9.72
N PHE A 80 2.68 1.32 -9.26
CA PHE A 80 2.80 2.34 -8.21
C PHE A 80 2.33 3.74 -8.67
N ASN A 81 2.59 4.11 -9.93
CA ASN A 81 2.15 5.39 -10.47
C ASN A 81 0.62 5.51 -10.57
N MET A 82 -0.09 4.39 -10.74
CA MET A 82 -1.57 4.38 -10.81
C MET A 82 -2.28 4.32 -9.45
N ILE A 83 -1.55 4.10 -8.35
CA ILE A 83 -2.14 3.99 -7.00
C ILE A 83 -2.97 5.23 -6.65
N ALA A 84 -2.46 6.43 -6.95
CA ALA A 84 -3.15 7.69 -6.63
C ALA A 84 -4.49 7.84 -7.36
N LEU A 85 -4.56 7.38 -8.62
CA LEU A 85 -5.79 7.40 -9.42
C LEU A 85 -6.82 6.43 -8.84
N VAL A 86 -6.41 5.19 -8.56
CA VAL A 86 -7.29 4.16 -7.98
C VAL A 86 -7.75 4.55 -6.58
N ALA A 87 -6.86 5.13 -5.76
CA ALA A 87 -7.20 5.64 -4.42
C ALA A 87 -8.28 6.72 -4.50
N THR A 88 -8.13 7.68 -5.41
CA THR A 88 -9.08 8.79 -5.55
C THR A 88 -10.46 8.28 -5.95
N ILE A 89 -10.53 7.33 -6.89
CA ILE A 89 -11.79 6.70 -7.31
C ILE A 89 -12.39 5.88 -6.16
N GLY A 90 -11.59 5.09 -5.45
CA GLY A 90 -12.05 4.28 -4.31
C GLY A 90 -12.57 5.11 -3.14
N ILE A 91 -11.91 6.22 -2.83
CA ILE A 91 -12.36 7.18 -1.80
C ILE A 91 -13.65 7.86 -2.24
N ALA A 92 -13.75 8.31 -3.50
CA ALA A 92 -14.96 8.93 -4.03
C ALA A 92 -16.16 7.96 -4.01
N TYR A 93 -15.94 6.70 -4.39
CA TYR A 93 -16.97 5.66 -4.37
C TYR A 93 -17.46 5.35 -2.95
N THR A 94 -16.54 5.28 -1.98
CA THR A 94 -16.90 4.97 -0.59
C THR A 94 -17.47 6.18 0.16
N TYR A 95 -17.18 7.39 -0.31
CA TYR A 95 -17.74 8.63 0.23
C TYR A 95 -19.15 8.93 -0.29
N ALA A 96 -19.52 8.45 -1.49
CA ALA A 96 -20.87 8.59 -2.02
C ALA A 96 -21.87 7.86 -1.11
#